data_AF-A0A9P9MYX9-F1
#
_entry.id   AF-A0A9P9MYX9-F1
#
_cell.length_a   1.000
_cell.length_b   1.000
_cell.length_c   1.000
_cell.angle_alpha   90.00
_cell.angle_beta   90.00
_cell.angle_gamma   90.00
#
_symmetry.space_group_name_H-M   'P 1'
#
loop_
_entity.id
_entity.type
_entity.pdbx_description
1 polymer ?
#
loop_
_entity_poly.entity_id
_entity_poly.type
_entity_poly.pdbx_seq_one_letter_code
_entity_poly.pdbx_strand_id
1 'polypeptide(L)'
;MQIQCQAVVYFTDAFGKLKTFDLGYIDSAEKFLRMLRENFRHVGLRKIENREFVLEDTATKEEISLYKKPWNEVFVHGQRVHMSMIFGQVIRPQANSCPNCHTINHGKQDSEVKCRGCDKYFQRIVEKFDDSFPLSQQSSPHNPPKDSQRLARASPVQREKFIGPIFDGDPESDDDPANYERIRIVNKVKWSRQDRSQFIKVSPDGLQLWFSGPRDTTRGDYRGWAIRADHPLSFKHRPNSFSYFETKILAAGERNVACIGFCTKDVALDKLPGWETNSWAYHGDDGRAFAGFIFAEEWDERFGTGDIIGCGLTPNTLRGFFTKNGKFLGAFDLYGLNGRDRLFPMVGMKEAGTRLQTNFGWQRFAYDIERNIGRDETKVKAIRSREV
;
A
#
# COMPACT_ATOMS: atom_id res chain seq x y z
N MET A 1 -0.45 27.76 -45.13
CA MET A 1 0.41 26.75 -44.47
C MET A 1 0.23 26.92 -42.97
N GLN A 2 -0.68 26.15 -42.37
CA GLN A 2 -0.97 26.22 -40.94
C GLN A 2 0.13 25.42 -40.24
N ILE A 3 1.05 26.11 -39.57
CA ILE A 3 2.10 25.46 -38.77
C ILE A 3 1.37 24.74 -37.65
N GLN A 4 1.32 23.41 -37.73
CA GLN A 4 0.75 22.57 -36.70
C GLN A 4 1.69 22.68 -35.49
N CYS A 5 1.37 23.56 -34.53
CA CYS A 5 2.14 23.70 -33.31
C CYS A 5 2.21 22.32 -32.63
N GLN A 6 3.41 21.74 -32.55
CA GLN A 6 3.62 20.49 -31.83
C GLN A 6 3.15 20.67 -30.38
N ALA A 7 2.18 19.87 -29.98
CA ALA A 7 1.62 19.92 -28.65
C ALA A 7 2.61 19.26 -27.68
N VAL A 8 3.52 20.06 -27.12
CA VAL A 8 4.60 19.56 -26.25
C VAL A 8 4.33 19.73 -24.76
N VAL A 9 4.92 18.86 -23.95
CA VAL A 9 5.06 18.96 -22.50
C VAL A 9 6.54 19.18 -22.17
N TYR A 10 6.83 20.07 -21.22
CA TYR A 10 8.18 20.29 -20.68
C TYR A 10 8.40 19.38 -19.47
N PHE A 11 9.39 18.50 -19.56
CA PHE A 11 9.61 17.42 -18.61
C PHE A 11 11.03 17.45 -18.07
N THR A 12 11.19 17.74 -16.79
CA THR A 12 12.48 17.62 -16.09
C THR A 12 12.55 16.24 -15.45
N ASP A 13 13.46 15.37 -15.92
CA ASP A 13 13.62 14.03 -15.37
C ASP A 13 14.34 14.02 -14.01
N ALA A 14 14.42 12.85 -13.36
CA ALA A 14 15.05 12.72 -12.05
C ALA A 14 16.58 12.98 -12.05
N PHE A 15 17.22 13.01 -13.21
CA PHE A 15 18.61 13.47 -13.36
C PHE A 15 18.71 15.00 -13.52
N GLY A 16 17.59 15.72 -13.47
CA GLY A 16 17.54 17.17 -13.64
C GLY A 16 17.59 17.61 -15.11
N LYS A 17 17.48 16.69 -16.07
CA LYS A 17 17.54 17.02 -17.50
C LYS A 17 16.17 17.49 -17.97
N LEU A 18 16.10 18.73 -18.45
CA LEU A 18 14.92 19.27 -19.12
C LEU A 18 14.84 18.69 -20.54
N LYS A 19 13.73 18.02 -20.83
CA LYS A 19 13.36 17.46 -22.13
C LYS A 19 11.96 17.93 -22.49
N THR A 20 11.57 17.70 -23.74
CA THR A 20 10.18 17.81 -24.17
C THR A 20 9.71 16.47 -24.71
N PHE A 21 8.41 16.21 -24.60
CA PHE A 21 7.77 15.15 -25.37
C PHE A 21 6.52 15.66 -26.05
N ASP A 22 6.28 15.15 -27.25
CA ASP A 22 5.12 15.48 -28.08
C ASP A 22 3.92 14.59 -27.70
N LEU A 23 2.78 15.22 -27.45
CA LEU A 23 1.53 14.56 -27.05
C LEU A 23 0.89 13.73 -28.16
N GLY A 24 1.21 14.01 -29.42
CA GLY A 24 0.81 13.18 -30.56
C GLY A 24 1.63 11.90 -30.67
N TYR A 25 2.90 11.93 -30.27
CA TYR A 25 3.76 10.74 -30.26
C TYR A 25 3.59 9.89 -28.99
N ILE A 26 3.63 10.53 -27.82
CA ILE A 26 3.36 9.91 -26.52
C ILE A 26 1.89 10.16 -26.17
N ASP A 27 1.04 9.25 -26.62
CA ASP A 27 -0.43 9.30 -26.48
C ASP A 27 -0.98 8.30 -25.44
N SER A 28 -0.10 7.64 -24.69
CA SER A 28 -0.49 6.68 -23.65
C SER A 28 0.54 6.56 -22.54
N ALA A 29 0.08 6.10 -21.38
CA ALA A 29 0.94 5.83 -20.22
C ALA A 29 2.01 4.77 -20.54
N GLU A 30 1.69 3.77 -21.36
CA GLU A 30 2.63 2.73 -21.80
C GLU A 30 3.74 3.31 -22.66
N LYS A 31 3.43 4.21 -23.61
CA LYS A 31 4.44 4.88 -24.42
C LYS A 31 5.33 5.78 -23.57
N PHE A 32 4.75 6.48 -22.60
CA PHE A 32 5.51 7.30 -21.65
C PHE A 32 6.44 6.46 -20.79
N LEU A 33 5.96 5.36 -20.23
CA LEU A 33 6.79 4.43 -19.46
C LEU A 33 7.89 3.79 -20.31
N ARG A 34 7.63 3.49 -21.58
CA ARG A 34 8.66 3.02 -22.51
C ARG A 34 9.75 4.06 -22.72
N MET A 35 9.38 5.33 -22.90
CA MET A 35 10.35 6.44 -22.96
C MET A 35 11.17 6.52 -21.66
N LEU A 36 10.55 6.36 -20.49
CA LEU A 36 11.28 6.33 -19.22
C LEU A 36 12.24 5.14 -19.13
N ARG A 37 11.83 3.93 -19.50
CA ARG A 37 12.74 2.76 -19.49
C ARG A 37 13.99 3.01 -20.33
N GLU A 38 13.83 3.63 -21.50
CA GLU A 38 14.97 3.98 -22.35
C GLU A 38 15.87 5.05 -21.71
N ASN A 39 15.27 6.09 -21.13
CA ASN A 39 16.00 7.18 -20.47
C ASN A 39 16.79 6.73 -19.23
N PHE A 40 16.31 5.70 -18.53
CA PHE A 40 16.87 5.18 -17.28
C PHE A 40 17.49 3.79 -17.45
N ARG A 41 17.75 3.33 -18.69
CA ARG A 41 18.21 1.97 -18.99
C ARG A 41 19.50 1.56 -18.27
N HIS A 42 20.37 2.52 -17.99
CA HIS A 42 21.68 2.30 -17.38
C HIS A 42 21.69 2.49 -15.86
N VAL A 43 20.85 3.41 -15.37
CA VAL A 43 20.71 3.75 -13.94
C VAL A 43 19.25 4.14 -13.72
N GLY A 44 18.58 3.46 -12.80
CA GLY A 44 17.21 3.69 -12.38
C GLY A 44 16.16 2.84 -13.08
N LEU A 45 16.54 1.93 -13.99
CA LEU A 45 15.59 1.08 -14.72
C LEU A 45 14.71 0.29 -13.76
N ARG A 46 15.28 -0.33 -12.72
CA ARG A 46 14.52 -1.11 -11.73
C ARG A 46 13.53 -0.21 -10.98
N LYS A 47 13.91 1.03 -10.68
CA LYS A 47 13.01 2.01 -10.05
C LYS A 47 11.87 2.41 -10.98
N ILE A 48 12.11 2.57 -12.29
CA ILE A 48 11.05 2.80 -13.28
C ILE A 48 10.10 1.61 -13.36
N GLU A 49 10.64 0.39 -13.42
CA GLU A 49 9.84 -0.85 -13.49
C GLU A 49 8.99 -1.06 -12.24
N ASN A 50 9.55 -0.75 -11.07
CA ASN A 50 8.86 -0.79 -9.79
C ASN A 50 7.95 0.43 -9.54
N ARG A 51 7.90 1.40 -10.47
CA ARG A 51 7.15 2.66 -10.33
C ARG A 51 7.55 3.48 -9.10
N GLU A 52 8.82 3.40 -8.70
CA GLU A 52 9.41 4.17 -7.63
C GLU A 52 9.84 5.56 -8.11
N PHE A 53 8.90 6.26 -8.75
CA PHE A 53 9.06 7.65 -9.17
C PHE A 53 7.75 8.39 -8.99
N VAL A 54 7.83 9.71 -8.94
CA VAL A 54 6.65 10.57 -8.90
C VAL A 54 6.76 11.66 -9.94
N LEU A 55 5.62 12.03 -10.49
CA LEU A 55 5.47 13.15 -11.40
C LEU A 55 4.69 14.25 -10.67
N GLU A 56 5.15 15.47 -10.77
CA GLU A 56 4.53 16.62 -10.15
C GLU A 56 4.34 17.74 -11.17
N ASP A 57 3.14 18.29 -11.22
CA ASP A 57 2.86 19.50 -11.99
C ASP A 57 3.51 20.69 -11.29
N THR A 58 4.38 21.40 -12.00
CA THR A 58 5.20 22.44 -11.38
C THR A 58 4.42 23.68 -10.95
N ALA A 59 3.25 23.93 -11.55
CA ALA A 59 2.42 25.10 -11.27
C ALA A 59 1.49 24.86 -10.08
N THR A 60 0.81 23.72 -10.08
CA THR A 60 -0.16 23.34 -9.04
C THR A 60 0.47 22.62 -7.84
N LYS A 61 1.69 22.08 -8.01
CA LYS A 61 2.36 21.19 -7.05
C LYS A 61 1.62 19.88 -6.78
N GLU A 62 0.68 19.52 -7.67
CA GLU A 62 -0.09 18.30 -7.57
C GLU A 62 0.66 17.11 -8.17
N GLU A 63 0.56 15.95 -7.51
CA GLU A 63 1.07 14.69 -8.07
C GLU A 63 0.21 14.25 -9.28
N ILE A 64 0.87 13.95 -10.38
CA ILE A 64 0.25 13.47 -11.62
C ILE A 64 0.19 11.94 -11.58
N SER A 65 -1.02 11.38 -11.55
CA SER A 65 -1.23 9.94 -11.78
C SER A 65 -1.49 9.69 -13.26
N LEU A 66 -0.76 8.72 -13.81
CA LEU A 66 -0.88 8.32 -15.22
C LEU A 66 -2.18 7.55 -15.51
N TYR A 67 -2.90 7.09 -14.48
CA TYR A 67 -4.07 6.18 -14.65
C TYR A 67 -5.36 6.69 -14.01
N LYS A 68 -5.31 7.78 -13.24
CA LYS A 68 -6.52 8.37 -12.62
C LYS A 68 -7.42 9.10 -13.62
N LYS A 69 -6.89 9.48 -14.79
CA LYS A 69 -7.61 10.24 -15.81
C LYS A 69 -7.27 9.73 -17.22
N PRO A 70 -8.14 9.98 -18.21
CA PRO A 70 -7.79 9.82 -19.62
C PRO A 70 -6.48 10.55 -19.96
N TRP A 71 -5.65 9.99 -20.85
CA TRP A 71 -4.31 10.51 -21.15
C TRP A 71 -4.28 11.99 -21.56
N ASN A 72 -5.27 12.41 -22.35
CA ASN A 72 -5.47 13.79 -22.80
C ASN A 72 -5.81 14.77 -21.66
N GLU A 73 -6.14 14.28 -20.47
CA GLU A 73 -6.32 15.06 -19.25
C GLU A 73 -5.14 14.94 -18.28
N VAL A 74 -4.30 13.90 -18.44
CA VAL A 74 -3.09 13.71 -17.64
C VAL A 74 -2.04 14.74 -18.03
N PHE A 75 -1.83 14.91 -19.34
CA PHE A 75 -0.88 15.88 -19.87
C PHE A 75 -1.49 16.83 -20.88
N VAL A 76 -1.19 18.13 -20.74
CA VAL A 76 -1.69 19.19 -21.62
C VAL A 76 -0.54 20.01 -22.22
N HIS A 77 -0.78 20.64 -23.36
CA HIS A 77 0.23 21.44 -24.05
C HIS A 77 0.77 22.57 -23.16
N GLY A 78 2.10 22.72 -23.14
CA GLY A 78 2.79 23.74 -22.35
C GLY A 78 2.95 23.39 -20.88
N GLN A 79 2.39 22.26 -20.42
CA GLN A 79 2.54 21.81 -19.05
C GLN A 79 4.01 21.57 -18.71
N ARG A 80 4.38 21.91 -17.48
CA ARG A 80 5.73 21.72 -16.93
C ARG A 80 5.66 20.69 -15.81
N VAL A 81 6.38 19.60 -15.99
CA VAL A 81 6.34 18.41 -15.13
C VAL A 81 7.72 18.13 -14.59
N HIS A 82 7.83 17.96 -13.28
CA HIS A 82 9.05 17.47 -12.65
C HIS A 82 8.88 16.01 -12.25
N MET A 83 9.89 15.20 -12.55
CA MET A 83 10.01 13.84 -12.04
C MET A 83 10.99 13.82 -10.88
N SER A 84 10.67 13.06 -9.84
CA SER A 84 11.59 12.72 -8.77
C SER A 84 11.64 11.22 -8.56
N MET A 85 12.82 10.69 -8.26
CA MET A 85 12.99 9.26 -7.94
C MET A 85 12.67 9.01 -6.46
N ILE A 86 11.94 7.95 -6.15
CA ILE A 86 11.48 7.65 -4.78
C ILE A 86 12.50 6.76 -4.06
N PHE A 87 12.88 7.20 -2.85
CA PHE A 87 13.74 6.46 -1.94
C PHE A 87 13.03 6.17 -0.63
N GLY A 88 13.24 4.97 -0.09
CA GLY A 88 12.88 4.71 1.30
C GLY A 88 13.79 5.48 2.25
N GLN A 89 13.37 5.67 3.50
CA GLN A 89 14.19 6.32 4.51
C GLN A 89 15.59 5.70 4.56
N VAL A 90 16.59 6.46 4.09
CA VAL A 90 18.01 6.09 4.13
C VAL A 90 18.41 5.98 5.59
N ILE A 91 19.00 4.84 5.98
CA ILE A 91 19.29 4.50 7.37
C ILE A 91 20.40 5.46 7.89
N ARG A 92 19.94 6.57 8.49
CA ARG A 92 20.65 7.61 9.27
C ARG A 92 21.36 8.72 8.46
N PRO A 93 21.49 9.96 9.01
CA PRO A 93 21.15 10.37 10.38
C PRO A 93 20.10 11.49 10.51
N GLN A 94 19.61 11.57 11.75
CA GLN A 94 18.96 12.66 12.49
C GLN A 94 18.90 14.04 11.79
N ALA A 95 17.76 14.70 11.92
CA ALA A 95 17.42 16.02 11.37
C ALA A 95 17.26 16.08 9.85
N ASN A 96 16.59 17.14 9.38
CA ASN A 96 16.28 17.40 7.99
C ASN A 96 17.59 17.65 7.20
N SER A 97 18.33 16.60 6.83
CA SER A 97 19.63 16.69 6.16
C SER A 97 19.56 16.19 4.71
N CYS A 98 20.48 16.66 3.87
CA CYS A 98 20.61 16.22 2.49
C CYS A 98 21.01 14.74 2.43
N PRO A 99 20.31 13.91 1.63
CA PRO A 99 20.61 12.47 1.53
C PRO A 99 21.92 12.14 0.81
N ASN A 100 22.55 13.10 0.15
CA ASN A 100 23.81 12.90 -0.58
C ASN A 100 25.04 13.38 0.21
N CYS A 101 25.03 14.62 0.69
CA CYS A 101 26.19 15.21 1.37
C CYS A 101 25.95 15.50 2.86
N HIS A 102 24.80 15.09 3.41
CA HIS A 102 24.42 15.24 4.82
C HIS A 102 24.37 16.68 5.35
N THR A 103 24.46 17.71 4.50
CA THR A 103 24.26 19.09 4.90
C THR A 103 22.89 19.28 5.54
N ILE A 104 22.86 19.83 6.76
CA ILE A 104 21.62 20.11 7.50
C ILE A 104 20.82 21.20 6.79
N ASN A 105 19.52 20.99 6.72
CA ASN A 105 18.55 21.90 6.14
C ASN A 105 17.54 22.31 7.20
N HIS A 106 17.40 23.63 7.43
CA HIS A 106 16.46 24.19 8.40
C HIS A 106 15.08 24.51 7.81
N GLY A 107 14.83 24.16 6.54
CA GLY A 107 13.54 24.37 5.87
C GLY A 107 12.42 23.45 6.37
N LYS A 108 11.20 23.69 5.89
CA LYS A 108 10.02 22.87 6.21
C LYS A 108 10.18 21.45 5.67
N GLN A 109 9.69 20.46 6.41
CA GLN A 109 9.46 19.10 5.88
C GLN A 109 8.31 19.15 4.86
N ASP A 110 8.37 18.28 3.86
CA ASP A 110 7.46 18.17 2.70
C ASP A 110 7.57 19.25 1.62
N SER A 111 8.47 20.24 1.76
CA SER A 111 8.83 21.12 0.63
C SER A 111 10.03 20.57 -0.12
N GLU A 112 10.06 20.75 -1.44
CA GLU A 112 11.27 20.54 -2.23
C GLU A 112 12.35 21.54 -1.80
N VAL A 113 13.56 21.03 -1.58
CA VAL A 113 14.71 21.86 -1.21
C VAL A 113 15.92 21.56 -2.08
N LYS A 114 16.55 22.62 -2.59
CA LYS A 114 17.86 22.57 -3.20
C LYS A 114 18.94 22.58 -2.11
N CYS A 115 19.76 21.54 -2.04
CA CYS A 115 20.84 21.45 -1.07
C CYS A 115 21.91 22.52 -1.32
N ARG A 116 22.35 23.23 -0.28
CA ARG A 116 23.45 24.22 -0.39
C ARG A 116 24.84 23.61 -0.53
N GLY A 117 25.01 22.35 -0.12
CA GLY A 117 26.32 21.69 -0.13
C GLY A 117 26.63 20.93 -1.43
N CYS A 118 25.61 20.43 -2.13
CA CYS A 118 25.80 19.64 -3.36
C CYS A 118 24.79 19.96 -4.47
N ASP A 119 24.04 21.04 -4.35
CA ASP A 119 22.99 21.51 -5.29
C ASP A 119 21.82 20.54 -5.56
N LYS A 120 21.86 19.30 -5.08
CA LYS A 120 20.78 18.32 -5.27
C LYS A 120 19.44 18.79 -4.72
N TYR A 121 18.39 18.53 -5.49
CA TYR A 121 17.01 18.72 -5.08
C TYR A 121 16.49 17.48 -4.35
N PHE A 122 16.00 17.68 -3.14
CA PHE A 122 15.35 16.62 -2.39
C PHE A 122 14.09 17.12 -1.70
N GLN A 123 13.10 16.26 -1.62
CA GLN A 123 11.91 16.47 -0.82
C GLN A 123 11.79 15.29 0.14
N ARG A 124 11.71 15.59 1.44
CA ARG A 124 11.40 14.58 2.44
C ARG A 124 9.92 14.64 2.71
N ILE A 125 9.19 13.61 2.31
CA ILE A 125 7.79 13.44 2.66
C ILE A 125 7.74 12.44 3.81
N VAL A 126 7.46 12.98 5.00
CA VAL A 126 6.93 12.16 6.08
C VAL A 126 5.42 12.14 5.83
N GLU A 127 4.81 10.96 5.73
CA GLU A 127 3.34 10.91 5.65
C GLU A 127 2.78 11.55 6.93
N LYS A 128 2.37 12.82 6.82
CA LYS A 128 1.84 13.59 7.93
C LYS A 128 0.43 13.11 8.22
N PHE A 129 0.23 12.61 9.44
CA PHE A 129 -1.09 12.47 10.04
C PHE A 129 -1.55 13.88 10.41
N ASP A 130 -2.63 14.36 9.81
CA ASP A 130 -3.21 15.66 10.20
C ASP A 130 -4.21 15.38 11.33
N ASP A 131 -3.96 15.96 12.49
CA ASP A 131 -4.73 15.74 13.74
C ASP A 131 -6.03 16.57 13.80
N SER A 132 -6.43 17.20 12.69
CA SER A 132 -7.55 18.13 12.65
C SER A 132 -8.71 17.58 11.83
N PHE A 133 -9.83 17.21 12.48
CA PHE A 133 -11.22 17.66 12.18
C PHE A 133 -12.27 16.99 13.13
N PRO A 134 -13.50 17.56 13.26
CA PRO A 134 -14.45 17.34 14.35
C PRO A 134 -15.53 16.28 14.06
N LEU A 135 -16.07 15.73 15.16
CA LEU A 135 -17.06 14.66 15.24
C LEU A 135 -18.47 15.08 14.81
N SER A 136 -19.17 14.23 14.06
CA SER A 136 -20.64 14.22 14.04
C SER A 136 -21.24 12.80 14.05
N GLN A 137 -21.78 12.48 15.23
CA GLN A 137 -23.03 11.79 15.59
C GLN A 137 -23.54 10.59 14.75
N GLN A 138 -23.61 9.45 15.46
CA GLN A 138 -24.21 8.17 15.10
C GLN A 138 -25.75 8.18 15.22
N SER A 139 -26.42 7.37 14.40
CA SER A 139 -27.66 6.67 14.78
C SER A 139 -27.80 5.35 14.01
N SER A 140 -27.96 4.25 14.77
CA SER A 140 -28.13 2.85 14.34
C SER A 140 -29.62 2.51 14.03
N PRO A 141 -30.05 1.22 13.94
CA PRO A 141 -29.96 0.35 12.76
C PRO A 141 -31.32 -0.31 12.39
N HIS A 142 -31.47 -0.90 11.19
CA HIS A 142 -32.52 -1.89 10.94
C HIS A 142 -32.05 -3.08 10.08
N ASN A 143 -32.52 -4.28 10.46
CA ASN A 143 -32.09 -5.60 10.01
C ASN A 143 -32.78 -6.05 8.70
N PRO A 144 -32.22 -7.07 8.01
CA PRO A 144 -32.62 -7.56 6.69
C PRO A 144 -33.39 -8.91 6.74
N PRO A 145 -33.79 -9.47 5.59
CA PRO A 145 -33.58 -10.91 5.37
C PRO A 145 -33.05 -11.25 3.94
N LYS A 146 -32.07 -12.17 3.81
CA LYS A 146 -32.18 -13.60 3.38
C LYS A 146 -32.50 -13.76 1.88
N ASP A 147 -31.94 -14.65 1.06
CA ASP A 147 -31.35 -15.98 1.26
C ASP A 147 -30.65 -16.43 -0.05
N SER A 148 -29.57 -17.23 0.06
CA SER A 148 -29.30 -18.53 -0.61
C SER A 148 -29.33 -18.61 -2.18
N GLN A 149 -28.44 -19.26 -2.95
CA GLN A 149 -27.84 -20.60 -2.83
C GLN A 149 -26.91 -20.93 -4.04
N ARG A 150 -25.84 -21.72 -3.78
CA ARG A 150 -25.26 -22.88 -4.54
C ARG A 150 -24.76 -22.73 -6.00
N LEU A 151 -23.45 -22.89 -6.28
CA LEU A 151 -22.59 -24.10 -6.45
C LEU A 151 -22.57 -24.68 -7.89
N ALA A 152 -21.39 -24.73 -8.54
CA ALA A 152 -20.88 -25.90 -9.26
C ALA A 152 -19.40 -25.75 -9.69
N ARG A 153 -18.69 -26.89 -9.67
CA ARG A 153 -17.23 -27.11 -9.83
C ARG A 153 -16.78 -27.21 -11.29
N ALA A 154 -15.51 -26.88 -11.56
CA ALA A 154 -14.73 -27.47 -12.66
C ALA A 154 -13.26 -27.67 -12.27
N SER A 155 -12.71 -28.78 -12.74
CA SER A 155 -11.41 -29.40 -12.42
C SER A 155 -10.22 -28.79 -13.18
N PRO A 156 -8.96 -29.14 -12.85
CA PRO A 156 -7.79 -28.27 -13.04
C PRO A 156 -7.05 -28.47 -14.37
N VAL A 157 -6.56 -27.38 -14.95
CA VAL A 157 -5.60 -27.37 -16.08
C VAL A 157 -4.21 -27.01 -15.56
N GLN A 158 -3.24 -27.86 -15.90
CA GLN A 158 -1.82 -27.76 -15.55
C GLN A 158 -1.18 -26.48 -16.15
N ARG A 159 -0.32 -25.80 -15.37
CA ARG A 159 0.46 -24.63 -15.84
C ARG A 159 1.96 -24.95 -15.82
N GLU A 160 2.56 -24.85 -17.00
CA GLU A 160 4.00 -24.87 -17.23
C GLU A 160 4.67 -23.57 -16.74
N LYS A 161 5.91 -23.69 -16.27
CA LYS A 161 6.71 -22.62 -15.67
C LYS A 161 7.30 -21.70 -16.74
N PHE A 162 6.95 -20.42 -16.69
CA PHE A 162 7.66 -19.37 -17.44
C PHE A 162 8.81 -18.80 -16.60
N ILE A 163 10.03 -18.90 -17.12
CA ILE A 163 11.24 -18.26 -16.60
C ILE A 163 11.42 -16.94 -17.36
N GLY A 164 11.41 -15.81 -16.65
CA GLY A 164 11.64 -14.48 -17.21
C GLY A 164 13.14 -14.14 -17.38
N PRO A 165 13.47 -13.08 -18.15
CA PRO A 165 14.83 -12.78 -18.57
C PRO A 165 15.70 -12.10 -17.48
N ILE A 166 17.01 -12.28 -17.64
CA ILE A 166 18.11 -11.82 -16.78
C ILE A 166 18.43 -10.34 -17.11
N PHE A 167 18.68 -9.51 -16.09
CA PHE A 167 18.98 -8.06 -16.21
C PHE A 167 20.48 -7.74 -16.01
N ASP A 168 21.02 -6.84 -16.83
CA ASP A 168 22.46 -6.46 -16.92
C ASP A 168 22.88 -5.23 -16.07
N GLY A 169 22.03 -4.70 -15.19
CA GLY A 169 22.35 -3.54 -14.33
C GLY A 169 22.77 -3.94 -12.91
N ASP A 170 23.79 -3.29 -12.34
CA ASP A 170 24.16 -3.46 -10.93
C ASP A 170 23.00 -2.98 -10.03
N PRO A 171 22.31 -3.88 -9.31
CA PRO A 171 21.15 -3.54 -8.51
C PRO A 171 21.45 -2.52 -7.42
N GLU A 172 22.69 -2.46 -6.92
CA GLU A 172 23.08 -1.53 -5.86
C GLU A 172 23.12 -0.07 -6.34
N SER A 173 23.48 0.17 -7.59
CA SER A 173 23.56 1.52 -8.17
C SER A 173 22.20 2.24 -8.20
N ASP A 174 21.12 1.51 -8.47
CA ASP A 174 19.77 2.10 -8.52
C ASP A 174 19.34 2.64 -7.15
N ASP A 175 19.78 2.01 -6.06
CA ASP A 175 19.40 2.38 -4.69
C ASP A 175 20.30 3.44 -4.04
N ASP A 176 21.26 4.02 -4.78
CA ASP A 176 22.04 5.17 -4.33
C ASP A 176 21.35 6.51 -4.70
N PRO A 177 20.89 7.32 -3.72
CA PRO A 177 20.31 8.64 -3.96
C PRO A 177 21.28 9.61 -4.66
N ALA A 178 22.59 9.40 -4.58
CA ALA A 178 23.60 10.23 -5.22
C ALA A 178 23.48 10.23 -6.75
N ASN A 179 22.90 9.17 -7.34
CA ASN A 179 22.74 9.04 -8.78
C ASN A 179 21.65 9.94 -9.38
N TYR A 180 20.84 10.58 -8.55
CA TYR A 180 19.71 11.38 -8.99
C TYR A 180 19.84 12.83 -8.50
N GLU A 181 19.41 13.76 -9.33
CA GLU A 181 19.37 15.19 -8.99
C GLU A 181 18.10 15.56 -8.23
N ARG A 182 17.01 14.84 -8.50
CA ARG A 182 15.69 15.07 -7.92
C ARG A 182 15.16 13.79 -7.28
N ILE A 183 15.02 13.81 -5.96
CA ILE A 183 14.56 12.65 -5.19
C ILE A 183 13.47 13.00 -4.19
N ARG A 184 12.60 12.03 -3.95
CA ARG A 184 11.58 12.07 -2.90
C ARG A 184 11.87 10.96 -1.90
N ILE A 185 12.15 11.33 -0.66
CA ILE A 185 12.33 10.36 0.42
C ILE A 185 10.97 10.13 1.04
N VAL A 186 10.50 8.88 1.02
CA VAL A 186 9.24 8.44 1.62
C VAL A 186 9.55 7.43 2.72
N ASN A 187 8.84 7.51 3.83
CA ASN A 187 8.90 6.46 4.84
C ASN A 187 8.20 5.22 4.29
N LYS A 188 8.98 4.19 3.94
CA LYS A 188 8.42 2.90 3.53
C LYS A 188 7.80 2.23 4.75
N VAL A 189 6.47 2.19 4.80
CA VAL A 189 5.74 1.38 5.79
C VAL A 189 6.26 -0.05 5.72
N LYS A 190 6.60 -0.60 6.88
CA LYS A 190 7.11 -1.97 7.04
C LYS A 190 6.64 -2.54 8.36
N TRP A 191 6.83 -3.84 8.54
CA TRP A 191 6.51 -4.48 9.81
C TRP A 191 7.43 -4.01 10.94
N SER A 192 6.86 -3.67 12.09
CA SER A 192 7.62 -3.15 13.22
C SER A 192 8.46 -4.24 13.88
N ARG A 193 9.76 -4.01 14.02
CA ARG A 193 10.65 -4.91 14.78
C ARG A 193 10.41 -4.84 16.29
N GLN A 194 9.80 -3.75 16.76
CA GLN A 194 9.57 -3.43 18.17
C GLN A 194 8.13 -3.77 18.59
N ASP A 195 7.16 -3.50 17.73
CA ASP A 195 5.73 -3.63 18.01
C ASP A 195 5.18 -4.96 17.48
N ARG A 196 5.69 -6.05 18.05
CA ARG A 196 5.40 -7.42 17.62
C ARG A 196 5.44 -8.40 18.79
N SER A 197 4.69 -9.48 18.63
CA SER A 197 4.82 -10.67 19.47
C SER A 197 6.17 -11.38 19.26
N GLN A 198 6.68 -12.00 20.33
CA GLN A 198 8.06 -12.53 20.40
C GLN A 198 8.44 -13.56 19.32
N PHE A 199 7.47 -14.35 18.86
CA PHE A 199 7.67 -15.47 17.94
C PHE A 199 7.48 -15.13 16.46
N ILE A 200 7.03 -13.92 16.15
CA ILE A 200 6.97 -13.43 14.77
C ILE A 200 8.32 -12.82 14.42
N LYS A 201 8.98 -13.35 13.41
CA LYS A 201 10.23 -12.81 12.89
C LYS A 201 9.96 -11.94 11.66
N VAL A 202 10.84 -10.96 11.46
CA VAL A 202 10.72 -9.95 10.40
C VAL A 202 12.00 -9.97 9.57
N SER A 203 11.86 -10.09 8.24
CA SER A 203 12.98 -10.06 7.29
C SER A 203 13.74 -8.73 7.34
N PRO A 204 14.99 -8.66 6.84
CA PRO A 204 15.78 -7.42 6.79
C PRO A 204 15.05 -6.21 6.19
N ASP A 205 14.38 -6.41 5.04
CA ASP A 205 13.58 -5.41 4.33
C ASP A 205 12.28 -4.99 5.05
N GLY A 206 11.87 -5.73 6.09
CA GLY A 206 10.66 -5.46 6.85
C GLY A 206 9.35 -5.88 6.18
N LEU A 207 9.39 -6.62 5.07
CA LEU A 207 8.21 -6.96 4.27
C LEU A 207 7.76 -8.42 4.40
N GLN A 208 8.64 -9.33 4.83
CA GLN A 208 8.30 -10.73 5.08
C GLN A 208 8.26 -11.05 6.56
N LEU A 209 7.34 -11.95 6.90
CA LEU A 209 7.14 -12.45 8.25
C LEU A 209 7.15 -13.97 8.27
N TRP A 210 7.63 -14.54 9.36
CA TRP A 210 7.46 -15.97 9.63
C TRP A 210 7.30 -16.24 11.12
N PHE A 211 6.48 -17.25 11.42
CA PHE A 211 6.31 -17.72 12.79
C PHE A 211 7.42 -18.71 13.16
N SER A 212 7.94 -18.55 14.37
CA SER A 212 9.01 -19.38 14.95
C SER A 212 8.72 -19.80 16.38
N GLY A 213 7.45 -19.73 16.79
CA GLY A 213 7.01 -20.13 18.12
C GLY A 213 6.74 -21.62 18.24
N PRO A 214 6.38 -22.08 19.45
CA PRO A 214 6.06 -23.48 19.69
C PRO A 214 4.86 -23.91 18.82
N ARG A 215 4.82 -25.21 18.48
CA ARG A 215 3.60 -25.79 17.92
C ARG A 215 2.50 -25.67 18.96
N ASP A 216 1.38 -25.11 18.56
CA ASP A 216 0.19 -25.07 19.39
C ASP A 216 -0.40 -26.48 19.50
N THR A 217 -0.20 -27.11 20.65
CA THR A 217 -0.62 -28.48 20.94
C THR A 217 -1.99 -28.56 21.61
N THR A 218 -2.63 -27.43 21.93
CA THR A 218 -3.84 -27.37 22.75
C THR A 218 -5.02 -26.76 22.01
N ARG A 219 -6.02 -27.60 21.71
CA ARG A 219 -7.31 -27.14 21.18
C ARG A 219 -7.99 -26.25 22.22
N GLY A 220 -8.31 -25.01 21.86
CA GLY A 220 -8.96 -24.03 22.74
C GLY A 220 -8.03 -22.96 23.35
N ASP A 221 -6.75 -22.94 23.00
CA ASP A 221 -5.87 -21.83 23.37
C ASP A 221 -6.27 -20.55 22.60
N TYR A 222 -6.66 -19.50 23.32
CA TYR A 222 -7.03 -18.20 22.75
C TYR A 222 -5.82 -17.31 22.43
N ARG A 223 -4.59 -17.77 22.71
CA ARG A 223 -3.38 -17.02 22.38
C ARG A 223 -3.18 -16.95 20.86
N GLY A 224 -2.92 -15.75 20.38
CA GLY A 224 -2.43 -15.49 19.04
C GLY A 224 -1.11 -14.76 19.13
N TRP A 225 -0.38 -14.70 18.02
CA TRP A 225 0.75 -13.80 17.92
C TRP A 225 0.48 -12.84 16.79
N ALA A 226 0.59 -11.55 17.09
CA ALA A 226 0.37 -10.51 16.11
C ALA A 226 1.51 -9.51 16.04
N ILE A 227 1.52 -8.76 14.95
CA ILE A 227 2.49 -7.70 14.66
C ILE A 227 1.76 -6.55 13.98
N ARG A 228 2.17 -5.32 14.34
CA ARG A 228 1.75 -4.10 13.64
C ARG A 228 2.84 -3.57 12.72
N ALA A 229 2.44 -2.82 11.71
CA ALA A 229 3.38 -2.00 10.96
C ALA A 229 4.00 -0.91 11.85
N ASP A 230 5.14 -0.35 11.42
CA ASP A 230 5.84 0.71 12.14
C ASP A 230 5.16 2.08 12.02
N HIS A 231 4.26 2.24 11.04
CA HIS A 231 3.46 3.44 10.82
C HIS A 231 1.99 3.06 10.59
N PRO A 232 1.06 3.96 10.95
CA PRO A 232 -0.33 3.80 10.56
C PRO A 232 -0.49 3.90 9.04
N LEU A 233 -1.62 3.39 8.55
CA LEU A 233 -2.10 3.63 7.20
C LEU A 233 -2.16 5.14 6.95
N SER A 234 -1.52 5.56 5.86
CA SER A 234 -1.38 6.97 5.49
C SER A 234 -2.67 7.50 4.87
N PHE A 235 -3.12 8.67 5.33
CA PHE A 235 -4.22 9.40 4.73
C PHE A 235 -3.65 10.55 3.91
N LYS A 236 -3.91 10.58 2.60
CA LYS A 236 -3.80 11.84 1.86
C LYS A 236 -5.13 12.55 2.08
N HIS A 237 -5.16 13.74 2.68
CA HIS A 237 -6.38 14.55 2.87
C HIS A 237 -6.94 15.04 1.53
N ARG A 238 -7.50 14.11 0.77
CA ARG A 238 -8.04 14.33 -0.57
C ARG A 238 -9.36 13.60 -0.72
N PRO A 239 -10.31 14.14 -1.50
CA PRO A 239 -11.48 13.41 -1.96
C PRO A 239 -11.04 12.09 -2.61
N ASN A 240 -11.70 10.98 -2.26
CA ASN A 240 -11.38 9.63 -2.74
C ASN A 240 -9.99 9.11 -2.33
N SER A 241 -9.45 9.59 -1.22
CA SER A 241 -8.28 8.99 -0.61
C SER A 241 -8.62 7.64 0.01
N PHE A 242 -7.71 6.69 -0.17
CA PHE A 242 -7.77 5.37 0.43
C PHE A 242 -6.37 4.99 0.90
N SER A 243 -6.32 4.11 1.88
CA SER A 243 -5.09 3.43 2.27
C SER A 243 -5.29 1.94 2.03
N TYR A 244 -4.29 1.28 1.48
CA TYR A 244 -4.44 -0.12 1.07
C TYR A 244 -3.10 -0.85 1.11
N PHE A 245 -3.13 -2.10 1.54
CA PHE A 245 -1.99 -3.00 1.48
C PHE A 245 -2.45 -4.41 1.12
N GLU A 246 -1.56 -5.20 0.54
CA GLU A 246 -1.79 -6.60 0.20
C GLU A 246 -0.78 -7.50 0.89
N THR A 247 -1.24 -8.61 1.46
CA THR A 247 -0.39 -9.63 2.05
C THR A 247 -0.57 -10.94 1.30
N LYS A 248 0.52 -11.42 0.70
CA LYS A 248 0.63 -12.73 0.08
C LYS A 248 0.96 -13.78 1.12
N ILE A 249 0.20 -14.88 1.12
CA ILE A 249 0.49 -16.05 1.95
C ILE A 249 1.56 -16.88 1.24
N LEU A 250 2.80 -16.83 1.71
CA LEU A 250 3.89 -17.63 1.13
C LEU A 250 3.80 -19.10 1.58
N ALA A 251 3.39 -19.31 2.82
CA ALA A 251 3.07 -20.61 3.38
C ALA A 251 2.07 -20.41 4.53
N ALA A 252 1.01 -21.20 4.56
CA ALA A 252 -0.06 -21.04 5.54
C ALA A 252 0.20 -21.72 6.90
N GLY A 253 1.10 -22.70 6.96
CA GLY A 253 1.13 -23.68 8.07
C GLY A 253 0.00 -24.72 7.93
N GLU A 254 -0.04 -25.73 8.80
CA GLU A 254 -0.97 -26.86 8.66
C GLU A 254 -2.42 -26.45 8.94
N ARG A 255 -2.66 -25.61 9.96
CA ARG A 255 -4.01 -25.14 10.32
C ARG A 255 -4.42 -23.85 9.62
N ASN A 256 -3.54 -23.23 8.84
CA ASN A 256 -3.85 -22.03 8.04
C ASN A 256 -4.39 -20.84 8.85
N VAL A 257 -3.91 -20.67 10.09
CA VAL A 257 -4.36 -19.57 10.97
C VAL A 257 -3.50 -18.34 10.70
N ALA A 258 -3.75 -17.71 9.56
CA ALA A 258 -3.23 -16.38 9.21
C ALA A 258 -4.37 -15.37 9.19
N CYS A 259 -4.22 -14.26 9.90
CA CYS A 259 -5.25 -13.24 10.05
C CYS A 259 -4.70 -11.91 9.55
N ILE A 260 -5.43 -11.20 8.69
CA ILE A 260 -4.93 -10.01 7.99
C ILE A 260 -5.95 -8.89 8.15
N GLY A 261 -5.49 -7.74 8.60
CA GLY A 261 -6.36 -6.60 8.86
C GLY A 261 -5.63 -5.40 9.43
N PHE A 262 -6.30 -4.68 10.31
CA PHE A 262 -5.77 -3.46 10.90
C PHE A 262 -6.34 -3.21 12.29
N CYS A 263 -5.65 -2.40 13.08
CA CYS A 263 -6.05 -2.08 14.44
C CYS A 263 -5.57 -0.70 14.87
N THR A 264 -6.08 -0.19 15.99
CA THR A 264 -5.47 0.97 16.66
C THR A 264 -4.18 0.58 17.40
N LYS A 265 -3.44 1.58 17.87
CA LYS A 265 -2.12 1.39 18.49
C LYS A 265 -2.16 0.57 19.79
N ASP A 266 -3.27 0.64 20.53
CA ASP A 266 -3.37 0.09 21.89
C ASP A 266 -3.83 -1.37 21.94
N VAL A 267 -4.18 -1.96 20.79
CA VAL A 267 -4.62 -3.36 20.71
C VAL A 267 -3.52 -4.31 21.19
N ALA A 268 -3.85 -5.32 21.99
CA ALA A 268 -2.88 -6.29 22.46
C ALA A 268 -2.37 -7.19 21.31
N LEU A 269 -1.11 -7.62 21.39
CA LEU A 269 -0.46 -8.43 20.34
C LEU A 269 -0.36 -9.92 20.67
N ASP A 270 -0.98 -10.35 21.76
CA ASP A 270 -1.07 -11.74 22.26
C ASP A 270 -2.38 -12.44 21.88
N LYS A 271 -3.19 -11.79 21.03
CA LYS A 271 -4.40 -12.32 20.39
C LYS A 271 -4.35 -12.12 18.88
N LEU A 272 -5.18 -12.87 18.16
CA LEU A 272 -5.28 -12.70 16.72
C LEU A 272 -6.00 -11.39 16.37
N PRO A 273 -5.58 -10.71 15.29
CA PRO A 273 -6.27 -9.54 14.75
C PRO A 273 -7.78 -9.79 14.64
N GLY A 274 -8.58 -8.78 14.96
CA GLY A 274 -10.02 -8.89 14.96
C GLY A 274 -10.64 -9.42 16.25
N TRP A 275 -9.89 -9.96 17.21
CA TRP A 275 -10.45 -10.50 18.48
C TRP A 275 -10.50 -9.49 19.63
N GLU A 276 -10.01 -8.27 19.41
CA GLU A 276 -10.02 -7.17 20.39
C GLU A 276 -10.76 -5.96 19.83
N THR A 277 -11.37 -5.17 20.72
CA THR A 277 -11.97 -3.89 20.33
C THR A 277 -10.95 -3.05 19.57
N ASN A 278 -11.39 -2.32 18.55
CA ASN A 278 -10.53 -1.54 17.65
C ASN A 278 -9.54 -2.38 16.83
N SER A 279 -9.86 -3.66 16.58
CA SER A 279 -9.14 -4.56 15.68
C SER A 279 -10.12 -5.19 14.71
N TRP A 280 -9.77 -5.22 13.43
CA TRP A 280 -10.56 -5.81 12.35
C TRP A 280 -9.69 -6.73 11.52
N ALA A 281 -10.16 -7.91 11.17
CA ALA A 281 -9.37 -8.83 10.35
C ALA A 281 -10.19 -9.88 9.63
N TYR A 282 -9.64 -10.37 8.53
CA TYR A 282 -10.10 -11.53 7.79
C TYR A 282 -9.20 -12.72 8.11
N HIS A 283 -9.80 -13.85 8.47
CA HIS A 283 -9.10 -15.04 8.97
C HIS A 283 -9.05 -16.14 7.91
N GLY A 284 -7.86 -16.74 7.74
CA GLY A 284 -7.59 -17.69 6.67
C GLY A 284 -8.18 -19.07 6.91
N ASP A 285 -8.25 -19.50 8.16
CA ASP A 285 -8.69 -20.84 8.57
C ASP A 285 -10.19 -21.05 8.45
N ASP A 286 -11.00 -19.99 8.61
CA ASP A 286 -12.45 -20.07 8.56
C ASP A 286 -13.11 -19.15 7.52
N GLY A 287 -12.38 -18.19 6.95
CA GLY A 287 -12.92 -17.25 5.97
C GLY A 287 -13.81 -16.17 6.58
N ARG A 288 -13.74 -15.96 7.91
CA ARG A 288 -14.59 -14.99 8.61
C ARG A 288 -13.90 -13.65 8.76
N ALA A 289 -14.72 -12.59 8.83
CA ALA A 289 -14.27 -11.27 9.23
C ALA A 289 -14.63 -11.02 10.69
N PHE A 290 -13.68 -10.51 11.45
CA PHE A 290 -13.79 -10.23 12.88
C PHE A 290 -13.61 -8.73 13.13
N ALA A 291 -14.31 -8.21 14.13
CA ALA A 291 -14.28 -6.82 14.58
C ALA A 291 -14.45 -6.76 16.11
N GLY A 292 -13.37 -7.02 16.85
CA GLY A 292 -13.43 -7.28 18.29
C GLY A 292 -14.24 -8.53 18.66
N PHE A 293 -15.25 -8.36 19.51
CA PHE A 293 -16.05 -9.49 20.00
C PHE A 293 -17.13 -9.96 19.01
N ILE A 294 -17.28 -9.29 17.86
CA ILE A 294 -18.25 -9.65 16.82
C ILE A 294 -17.53 -10.15 15.57
N PHE A 295 -18.18 -11.07 14.85
CA PHE A 295 -17.64 -11.65 13.63
C PHE A 295 -18.75 -12.00 12.64
N ALA A 296 -18.47 -11.91 11.34
CA ALA A 296 -19.34 -12.42 10.30
C ALA A 296 -19.07 -13.91 10.08
N GLU A 297 -20.08 -14.75 10.33
CA GLU A 297 -19.98 -16.20 10.07
C GLU A 297 -19.70 -16.52 8.60
N GLU A 298 -20.18 -15.66 7.70
CA GLU A 298 -20.03 -15.77 6.24
C GLU A 298 -19.51 -14.44 5.69
N TRP A 299 -18.19 -14.27 5.66
CA TRP A 299 -17.58 -13.13 4.99
C TRP A 299 -17.19 -13.47 3.55
N ASP A 300 -16.28 -14.43 3.39
CA ASP A 300 -15.88 -15.03 2.12
C ASP A 300 -15.28 -16.43 2.38
N GLU A 301 -14.62 -17.02 1.39
CA GLU A 301 -13.99 -18.34 1.52
C GLU A 301 -12.74 -18.31 2.39
N ARG A 302 -12.24 -19.47 2.81
CA ARG A 302 -10.90 -19.59 3.41
C ARG A 302 -9.83 -19.11 2.42
N PHE A 303 -8.71 -18.62 2.92
CA PHE A 303 -7.54 -18.29 2.10
C PHE A 303 -6.29 -18.92 2.68
N GLY A 304 -5.31 -19.26 1.85
CA GLY A 304 -4.09 -19.92 2.30
C GLY A 304 -2.93 -19.72 1.34
N THR A 305 -1.96 -20.65 1.36
CA THR A 305 -0.74 -20.58 0.55
C THR A 305 -1.03 -20.21 -0.91
N GLY A 306 -0.43 -19.11 -1.39
CA GLY A 306 -0.58 -18.59 -2.74
C GLY A 306 -1.54 -17.42 -2.88
N ASP A 307 -2.52 -17.29 -1.97
CA ASP A 307 -3.49 -16.20 -2.00
C ASP A 307 -2.86 -14.84 -1.62
N ILE A 308 -3.45 -13.78 -2.16
CA ILE A 308 -3.15 -12.38 -1.84
C ILE A 308 -4.37 -11.76 -1.20
N ILE A 309 -4.26 -11.35 0.06
CA ILE A 309 -5.33 -10.68 0.78
C ILE A 309 -5.03 -9.20 0.90
N GLY A 310 -5.94 -8.39 0.40
CA GLY A 310 -5.87 -6.94 0.55
C GLY A 310 -6.74 -6.44 1.69
N CYS A 311 -6.26 -5.41 2.36
CA CYS A 311 -7.01 -4.67 3.37
C CYS A 311 -6.97 -3.19 3.00
N GLY A 312 -8.15 -2.60 2.90
CA GLY A 312 -8.30 -1.20 2.54
C GLY A 312 -9.12 -0.42 3.53
N LEU A 313 -8.91 0.89 3.51
CA LEU A 313 -9.54 1.85 4.38
C LEU A 313 -9.89 3.09 3.56
N THR A 314 -11.13 3.53 3.67
CA THR A 314 -11.59 4.79 3.11
C THR A 314 -11.96 5.73 4.24
N PRO A 315 -11.07 6.70 4.58
CA PRO A 315 -11.21 7.49 5.80
C PRO A 315 -12.46 8.34 5.81
N ASN A 316 -12.82 8.93 4.67
CA ASN A 316 -13.98 9.83 4.56
C ASN A 316 -15.30 9.12 4.87
N THR A 317 -15.38 7.82 4.60
CA THR A 317 -16.57 7.00 4.87
C THR A 317 -16.43 6.16 6.15
N LEU A 318 -15.26 6.21 6.82
CA LEU A 318 -14.89 5.33 7.93
C LEU A 318 -15.17 3.85 7.63
N ARG A 319 -14.87 3.43 6.40
CA ARG A 319 -15.09 2.05 5.95
C ARG A 319 -13.79 1.30 5.76
N GLY A 320 -13.76 0.10 6.30
CA GLY A 320 -12.77 -0.92 5.95
C GLY A 320 -13.28 -1.78 4.80
N PHE A 321 -12.39 -2.42 4.07
CA PHE A 321 -12.75 -3.46 3.12
C PHE A 321 -11.65 -4.50 2.97
N PHE A 322 -12.02 -5.67 2.47
CA PHE A 322 -11.09 -6.74 2.13
C PHE A 322 -11.12 -7.06 0.64
N THR A 323 -9.99 -7.53 0.12
CA THR A 323 -9.90 -8.14 -1.21
C THR A 323 -9.20 -9.49 -1.11
N LYS A 324 -9.46 -10.38 -2.07
CA LYS A 324 -8.70 -11.61 -2.27
C LYS A 324 -8.38 -11.78 -3.74
N ASN A 325 -7.10 -11.93 -4.06
CA ASN A 325 -6.61 -12.15 -5.43
C ASN A 325 -7.15 -11.13 -6.44
N GLY A 326 -7.17 -9.85 -6.04
CA GLY A 326 -7.66 -8.76 -6.87
C GLY A 326 -9.20 -8.65 -6.98
N LYS A 327 -9.96 -9.42 -6.20
CA LYS A 327 -11.42 -9.31 -6.11
C LYS A 327 -11.85 -8.66 -4.80
N PHE A 328 -12.73 -7.67 -4.88
CA PHE A 328 -13.34 -7.03 -3.72
C PHE A 328 -14.30 -7.98 -2.98
N LEU A 329 -14.19 -8.07 -1.65
CA LEU A 329 -14.98 -8.99 -0.82
C LEU A 329 -16.12 -8.32 -0.06
N GLY A 330 -16.12 -6.99 0.04
CA GLY A 330 -17.11 -6.24 0.81
C GLY A 330 -16.46 -5.14 1.62
N ALA A 331 -17.18 -4.03 1.79
CA ALA A 331 -16.86 -3.00 2.76
C ALA A 331 -17.58 -3.26 4.08
N PHE A 332 -17.09 -2.69 5.17
CA PHE A 332 -17.72 -2.71 6.49
C PHE A 332 -17.46 -1.39 7.21
N ASP A 333 -18.41 -0.97 8.04
CA ASP A 333 -18.27 0.25 8.83
C ASP A 333 -17.34 0.01 10.03
N LEU A 334 -16.47 0.99 10.29
CA LEU A 334 -15.53 0.98 11.42
C LEU A 334 -16.15 1.65 12.64
N TYR A 335 -17.11 0.96 13.26
CA TYR A 335 -17.78 1.47 14.45
C TYR A 335 -16.78 1.73 15.59
N GLY A 336 -17.02 2.82 16.33
CA GLY A 336 -16.24 3.17 17.52
C GLY A 336 -15.03 4.06 17.27
N LEU A 337 -14.66 4.34 16.01
CA LEU A 337 -13.59 5.27 15.69
C LEU A 337 -14.07 6.73 15.72
N ASN A 338 -13.22 7.63 16.25
CA ASN A 338 -13.53 9.05 16.43
C ASN A 338 -12.87 9.97 15.37
N GLY A 339 -12.38 9.39 14.27
CA GLY A 339 -11.70 10.11 13.19
C GLY A 339 -10.26 10.54 13.47
N ARG A 340 -9.82 10.53 14.74
CA ARG A 340 -8.40 10.73 15.14
C ARG A 340 -7.66 9.42 15.32
N ASP A 341 -8.39 8.32 15.42
CA ASP A 341 -7.82 7.00 15.58
C ASP A 341 -6.98 6.61 14.36
N ARG A 342 -5.71 6.34 14.60
CA ARG A 342 -4.78 5.91 13.58
C ARG A 342 -4.80 4.38 13.49
N LEU A 343 -5.11 3.88 12.30
CA LEU A 343 -5.17 2.45 12.05
C LEU A 343 -3.85 1.94 11.48
N PHE A 344 -3.29 0.91 12.08
CA PHE A 344 -2.07 0.25 11.68
C PHE A 344 -2.43 -1.05 10.96
N PRO A 345 -1.78 -1.37 9.83
CA PRO A 345 -1.78 -2.74 9.33
C PRO A 345 -1.37 -3.71 10.44
N MET A 346 -2.10 -4.81 10.54
CA MET A 346 -1.89 -5.83 11.56
C MET A 346 -2.05 -7.21 10.93
N VAL A 347 -1.13 -8.11 11.22
CA VAL A 347 -1.29 -9.53 10.88
C VAL A 347 -1.06 -10.41 12.10
N GLY A 348 -1.73 -11.55 12.11
CA GLY A 348 -1.65 -12.56 13.16
C GLY A 348 -1.38 -13.93 12.58
N MET A 349 -0.69 -14.74 13.37
CA MET A 349 -0.34 -16.11 13.03
C MET A 349 -0.30 -16.97 14.30
N LYS A 350 -0.56 -18.27 14.14
CA LYS A 350 -0.61 -19.21 15.27
C LYS A 350 0.28 -20.44 15.13
N GLU A 351 0.99 -20.61 14.02
CA GLU A 351 1.63 -21.89 13.73
C GLU A 351 2.97 -21.79 13.02
N ALA A 352 3.86 -22.71 13.38
CA ALA A 352 5.14 -22.91 12.71
C ALA A 352 4.91 -23.21 11.22
N GLY A 353 5.77 -22.64 10.37
CA GLY A 353 5.64 -22.77 8.92
C GLY A 353 4.76 -21.71 8.26
N THR A 354 3.99 -20.91 9.02
CA THR A 354 3.32 -19.73 8.44
C THR A 354 4.36 -18.69 8.02
N ARG A 355 4.30 -18.27 6.75
CA ARG A 355 5.16 -17.25 6.13
C ARG A 355 4.31 -16.31 5.29
N LEU A 356 4.51 -15.01 5.46
CA LEU A 356 3.73 -13.95 4.80
C LEU A 356 4.67 -12.95 4.14
N GLN A 357 4.22 -12.30 3.06
CA GLN A 357 4.89 -11.17 2.44
C GLN A 357 3.90 -10.05 2.18
N THR A 358 4.23 -8.83 2.58
CA THR A 358 3.31 -7.68 2.48
C THR A 358 3.81 -6.64 1.50
N ASN A 359 2.95 -6.25 0.59
CA ASN A 359 3.07 -5.09 -0.27
C ASN A 359 2.28 -3.93 0.36
N PHE A 360 2.99 -2.93 0.89
CA PHE A 360 2.40 -1.70 1.43
C PHE A 360 2.17 -0.61 0.35
N GLY A 361 2.25 -0.95 -0.94
CA GLY A 361 2.08 0.00 -2.06
C GLY A 361 3.34 0.23 -2.90
N TRP A 362 4.41 -0.53 -2.65
CA TRP A 362 5.69 -0.44 -3.39
C TRP A 362 5.71 -1.31 -4.64
N GLN A 363 4.73 -2.19 -4.80
CA GLN A 363 4.50 -2.97 -6.00
C GLN A 363 3.05 -2.75 -6.46
N ARG A 364 2.78 -3.07 -7.73
CA ARG A 364 1.41 -3.07 -8.23
C ARG A 364 0.57 -4.06 -7.42
N PHE A 365 -0.58 -3.59 -6.93
CA PHE A 365 -1.56 -4.42 -6.27
C PHE A 365 -2.25 -5.38 -7.26
N ALA A 366 -2.65 -6.55 -6.78
CA ALA A 366 -3.52 -7.45 -7.52
C ALA A 366 -4.91 -6.82 -7.70
N TYR A 367 -5.41 -6.08 -6.70
CA TYR A 367 -6.62 -5.28 -6.83
C TYR A 367 -6.34 -3.96 -7.55
N ASP A 368 -7.10 -3.70 -8.60
CA ASP A 368 -7.08 -2.40 -9.29
C ASP A 368 -7.88 -1.37 -8.46
N ILE A 369 -7.25 -0.89 -7.39
CA ILE A 369 -7.90 -0.01 -6.44
C ILE A 369 -8.32 1.32 -7.08
N GLU A 370 -7.47 1.90 -7.93
CA GLU A 370 -7.76 3.20 -8.55
C GLU A 370 -9.01 3.17 -9.43
N ARG A 371 -9.26 2.04 -10.12
CA ARG A 371 -10.43 1.87 -10.98
C ARG A 371 -11.72 1.56 -10.23
N ASN A 372 -11.62 0.91 -9.08
CA ASN A 372 -12.75 0.26 -8.43
C ASN A 372 -13.21 0.95 -7.13
N ILE A 373 -12.31 1.70 -6.47
CA ILE A 373 -12.59 2.44 -5.24
C ILE A 373 -13.70 3.49 -5.49
N GLY A 374 -14.71 3.53 -4.63
CA GLY A 374 -15.95 4.28 -4.85
C GLY A 374 -17.11 3.44 -5.40
N ARG A 375 -16.93 2.72 -6.52
CA ARG A 375 -17.97 1.77 -7.00
C ARG A 375 -18.17 0.65 -5.99
N ASP A 376 -17.07 0.01 -5.58
CA ASP A 376 -17.14 -1.18 -4.74
C ASP A 376 -17.49 -0.86 -3.28
N GLU A 377 -17.13 0.34 -2.79
CA GLU A 377 -17.45 0.77 -1.41
C GLU A 377 -18.94 0.89 -1.11
N THR A 378 -19.78 0.95 -2.15
CA THR A 378 -21.25 0.89 -1.99
C THR A 378 -21.73 -0.49 -1.55
N LYS A 379 -20.91 -1.55 -1.72
CA LYS A 379 -21.23 -2.94 -1.36
C LYS A 379 -20.83 -3.21 0.09
N VAL A 380 -21.56 -2.60 1.02
CA VAL A 380 -21.33 -2.74 2.46
C VAL A 380 -21.95 -4.05 2.97
N LYS A 381 -21.17 -4.82 3.74
CA LYS A 381 -21.56 -6.00 4.51
C LYS A 381 -21.47 -5.67 6.00
N ALA A 382 -22.32 -6.31 6.81
CA ALA A 382 -22.26 -6.19 8.26
C ALA A 382 -21.32 -7.27 8.84
N ILE A 383 -20.38 -6.88 9.71
CA ILE A 383 -19.68 -7.82 10.58
C ILE A 383 -20.56 -8.02 11.82
N ARG A 384 -21.42 -9.04 11.82
CA ARG A 384 -22.33 -9.36 12.93
C ARG A 384 -22.39 -10.88 13.11
N SER A 385 -22.40 -11.34 14.37
CA SER A 385 -22.71 -12.73 14.70
C SER A 385 -24.18 -13.00 14.39
N ARG A 386 -24.55 -14.23 14.03
CA ARG A 386 -25.98 -14.59 13.96
C ARG A 386 -26.60 -14.34 15.34
N GLU A 387 -27.74 -13.63 15.37
CA GLU A 387 -28.59 -13.62 16.56
C GLU A 387 -28.94 -15.09 16.88
N VAL A 388 -28.67 -15.51 18.13
CA VAL A 388 -29.02 -16.84 18.65
C VAL A 388 -30.53 -16.95 18.77
#